data_AF-A0A814GH13-F1
#
_entry.id   AF-A0A814GH13-F1
#
_cell.length_a   1.000
_cell.length_b   1.000
_cell.length_c   1.000
_cell.angle_alpha   90.00
_cell.angle_beta   90.00
_cell.angle_gamma   90.00
#
_symmetry.space_group_name_H-M   'P 1'
#
loop_
_entity.id
_entity.type
_entity.pdbx_description
1 polymer ?
#
loop_
_entity_poly.entity_id
_entity_poly.type
_entity_poly.pdbx_seq_one_letter_code
_entity_poly.pdbx_strand_id
1 'polypeptide(L)'
;MPFEDSSPMHSAIDKNKQQHSCSKTIGLFIALISYILALTLIIDDLFFHSQIFGRILYHFHAHTTPLILSKKWIAPLWMIVYSLQIPWLFYAITTLCRRNGTCSDSDYLYKYPCPVSQIQLLTFSLGCWSHIIFLYLIQHQSNFLATIYIILGTMALIFCLITSIIHLHNYERELSTCHLFGDIWSIRIFVHNGLSVMLAWQVVLIVFSSLYAYNTLLLPSKTLNQINESTLNLIGLCLIGSICIIAIIYIILMLCLFSNTLYHVIAGWIFLVLLIFSYWYEDDHQTNFLLLILFYVLTALLLFIVFLHLVLTFFRYSGTTCRLSMNSSRNNYRHGILQGKD
;
A
#
# COMPACT_ATOMS: atom_id res chain seq x y z
N MET A 1 12.84 59.16 21.18
CA MET A 1 12.81 57.80 21.78
C MET A 1 12.50 56.83 20.65
N PRO A 2 13.44 55.96 20.24
CA PRO A 2 13.14 54.93 19.27
C PRO A 2 12.35 53.81 19.97
N PHE A 3 11.27 53.35 19.34
CA PHE A 3 10.52 52.17 19.76
C PHE A 3 11.35 50.93 19.41
N GLU A 4 12.04 50.36 20.39
CA GLU A 4 12.45 48.96 20.37
C GLU A 4 11.24 48.11 20.73
N ASP A 5 10.57 47.55 19.73
CA ASP A 5 9.59 46.47 19.91
C ASP A 5 9.64 45.55 18.69
N SER A 6 10.75 44.80 18.56
CA SER A 6 10.80 43.59 17.73
C SER A 6 10.66 42.38 18.65
N SER A 7 9.41 41.97 18.79
CA SER A 7 8.91 40.90 19.65
C SER A 7 9.67 39.57 19.53
N PRO A 8 10.12 38.95 20.64
CA PRO A 8 10.72 37.61 20.65
C PRO A 8 9.76 36.50 20.17
N MET A 9 8.47 36.80 20.05
CA MET A 9 7.41 35.86 19.66
C MET A 9 7.47 35.48 18.17
N HIS A 10 7.93 36.37 17.28
CA HIS A 10 8.14 36.02 15.86
C HIS A 10 9.31 35.04 15.69
N SER A 11 10.38 35.19 16.49
CA SER A 11 11.55 34.29 16.42
C SER A 11 11.25 32.85 16.86
N ALA A 12 10.29 32.65 17.76
CA ALA A 12 9.90 31.33 18.26
C ALA A 12 9.00 30.57 17.26
N ILE A 13 8.11 31.29 16.56
CA ILE A 13 7.24 30.72 15.53
C ILE A 13 8.06 30.23 14.33
N ASP A 14 9.08 30.99 13.93
CA ASP A 14 9.94 30.60 12.80
C ASP A 14 10.84 29.40 13.12
N LYS A 15 11.34 29.29 14.36
CA LYS A 15 12.12 28.12 14.81
C LYS A 15 11.28 26.83 14.78
N ASN A 16 10.04 26.87 15.26
CA ASN A 16 9.15 25.70 15.24
C ASN A 16 8.79 25.27 13.80
N LYS A 17 8.52 26.22 12.90
CA LYS A 17 8.26 25.92 11.48
C LYS A 17 9.47 25.30 10.78
N GLN A 18 10.68 25.77 11.08
CA GLN A 18 11.91 25.25 10.50
C GLN A 18 12.26 23.84 11.01
N GLN A 19 11.99 23.55 12.29
CA GLN A 19 12.21 22.22 12.88
C GLN A 19 11.28 21.16 12.28
N HIS A 20 10.00 21.48 12.06
CA HIS A 20 9.04 20.58 11.40
C HIS A 20 9.39 20.29 9.94
N SER A 21 10.02 21.24 9.25
CA SER A 21 10.50 21.07 7.88
C SER A 21 11.63 20.04 7.79
N CYS A 22 12.63 20.13 8.66
CA CYS A 22 13.79 19.23 8.65
C CYS A 22 13.38 17.78 8.95
N SER A 23 12.50 17.58 9.94
CA SER A 23 12.05 16.25 10.35
C SER A 23 11.33 15.47 9.24
N LYS A 24 10.54 16.16 8.40
CA LYS A 24 9.83 15.55 7.26
C LYS A 24 10.76 15.10 6.15
N THR A 25 11.73 15.94 5.79
CA THR A 25 12.74 15.60 4.77
C THR A 25 13.55 14.36 5.20
N ILE A 26 13.92 14.29 6.48
CA ILE A 26 14.57 13.11 7.06
C ILE A 26 13.66 11.89 6.96
N GLY A 27 12.39 12.01 7.35
CA GLY A 27 11.42 10.91 7.25
C GLY A 27 11.24 10.39 5.83
N LEU A 28 11.20 11.27 4.83
CA LEU A 28 11.11 10.88 3.42
C LEU A 28 12.37 10.16 2.94
N PHE A 29 13.55 10.66 3.34
CA PHE A 29 14.82 10.04 2.98
C PHE A 29 14.94 8.64 3.57
N ILE A 30 14.53 8.45 4.83
CA ILE A 30 14.47 7.13 5.47
C ILE A 30 13.52 6.21 4.68
N ALA A 31 12.30 6.67 4.36
CA ALA A 31 11.33 5.88 3.60
C ALA A 31 11.86 5.47 2.22
N LEU A 32 12.55 6.38 1.53
CA LEU A 32 13.15 6.14 0.23
C LEU A 32 14.28 5.09 0.31
N ILE A 33 15.19 5.23 1.28
CA ILE A 33 16.27 4.26 1.49
C ILE A 33 15.70 2.90 1.85
N SER A 34 14.76 2.84 2.80
CA SER A 34 14.11 1.58 3.19
C SER A 34 13.44 0.89 2.00
N TYR A 35 12.77 1.66 1.13
CA TYR A 35 12.16 1.13 -0.08
C TYR A 35 13.20 0.61 -1.08
N ILE A 36 14.25 1.41 -1.37
CA ILE A 36 15.31 1.01 -2.31
C ILE A 36 16.01 -0.25 -1.82
N LEU A 37 16.35 -0.33 -0.52
CA LEU A 37 16.97 -1.53 0.05
C LEU A 37 16.06 -2.76 -0.08
N ALA A 38 14.78 -2.62 0.23
CA ALA A 38 13.82 -3.71 0.08
C ALA A 38 13.65 -4.14 -1.38
N LEU A 39 13.57 -3.18 -2.31
CA LEU A 39 13.47 -3.45 -3.74
C LEU A 39 14.73 -4.15 -4.27
N THR A 40 15.91 -3.69 -3.87
CA THR A 40 17.18 -4.30 -4.28
C THR A 40 17.26 -5.75 -3.81
N LEU A 41 16.85 -6.08 -2.59
CA LEU A 41 16.82 -7.46 -2.12
C LEU A 41 15.84 -8.34 -2.90
N ILE A 42 14.70 -7.79 -3.31
CA ILE A 42 13.72 -8.52 -4.16
C ILE A 42 14.30 -8.76 -5.56
N ILE A 43 14.94 -7.76 -6.14
CA ILE A 43 15.61 -7.87 -7.44
C ILE A 43 16.75 -8.90 -7.33
N ASP A 44 17.54 -8.86 -6.26
CA ASP A 44 18.60 -9.83 -5.97
C ASP A 44 18.04 -11.25 -5.93
N ASP A 45 16.99 -11.49 -5.13
CA ASP A 45 16.32 -12.79 -5.05
C ASP A 45 15.80 -13.28 -6.42
N LEU A 46 15.27 -12.37 -7.23
CA LEU A 46 14.68 -12.66 -8.55
C LEU A 46 15.72 -12.97 -9.64
N PHE A 47 16.81 -12.20 -9.69
CA PHE A 47 17.85 -12.36 -10.73
C PHE A 47 18.90 -13.42 -10.37
N PHE A 48 19.17 -13.68 -9.09
CA PHE A 48 20.14 -14.69 -8.68
C PHE A 48 19.63 -16.13 -8.85
N HIS A 49 18.31 -16.33 -9.02
CA HIS A 49 17.75 -17.57 -9.55
C HIS A 49 18.04 -17.79 -11.06
N SER A 50 18.48 -16.75 -11.80
CA SER A 50 18.81 -16.83 -13.23
C SER A 50 20.32 -17.00 -13.50
N GLN A 51 20.83 -18.17 -13.12
CA GLN A 51 21.96 -18.92 -13.72
C GLN A 51 23.40 -18.38 -13.83
N ILE A 52 23.76 -17.09 -13.75
CA ILE A 52 25.16 -16.68 -14.09
C ILE A 52 26.04 -16.38 -12.85
N PHE A 53 25.55 -15.62 -11.87
CA PHE A 53 26.28 -15.38 -10.60
C PHE A 53 25.97 -16.42 -9.52
N GLY A 54 24.89 -17.18 -9.71
CA GLY A 54 24.40 -18.18 -8.76
C GLY A 54 25.42 -19.26 -8.44
N ARG A 55 26.23 -19.77 -9.38
CA ARG A 55 27.06 -20.98 -9.14
C ARG A 55 28.06 -20.92 -7.97
N ILE A 56 28.52 -19.73 -7.58
CA ILE A 56 29.47 -19.59 -6.46
C ILE A 56 28.73 -19.49 -5.10
N LEU A 57 27.51 -18.93 -5.09
CA LEU A 57 26.63 -18.86 -3.90
C LEU A 57 25.63 -20.03 -3.80
N TYR A 58 25.37 -20.74 -4.90
CA TYR A 58 24.49 -21.91 -5.00
C TYR A 58 25.01 -23.05 -4.12
N HIS A 59 26.33 -23.12 -3.91
CA HIS A 59 26.91 -24.10 -3.00
C HIS A 59 26.56 -23.83 -1.52
N PHE A 60 26.12 -22.61 -1.17
CA PHE A 60 25.56 -22.24 0.13
C PHE A 60 24.02 -22.19 0.14
N HIS A 61 23.36 -22.03 -1.02
CA HIS A 61 21.92 -21.77 -1.12
C HIS A 61 21.06 -23.00 -1.51
N ALA A 62 21.67 -24.06 -2.04
CA ALA A 62 20.96 -25.21 -2.63
C ALA A 62 20.25 -26.16 -1.65
N HIS A 63 20.13 -25.83 -0.35
CA HIS A 63 19.48 -26.71 0.63
C HIS A 63 18.26 -26.13 1.33
N THR A 64 17.89 -24.86 1.12
CA THR A 64 16.97 -24.22 2.08
C THR A 64 16.05 -23.13 1.53
N THR A 65 15.89 -22.96 0.22
CA THR A 65 14.82 -22.08 -0.28
C THR A 65 13.46 -22.73 -0.03
N PRO A 66 12.54 -22.08 0.72
CA PRO A 66 11.22 -22.65 0.95
C PRO A 66 10.53 -22.87 -0.40
N LEU A 67 9.93 -24.04 -0.58
CA LEU A 67 9.22 -24.47 -1.81
C LEU A 67 8.18 -23.43 -2.33
N ILE A 68 7.72 -22.56 -1.45
CA ILE A 68 6.74 -21.51 -1.76
C ILE A 68 7.42 -20.39 -2.56
N LEU A 69 8.57 -19.87 -2.11
CA LEU A 69 9.28 -18.75 -2.76
C LEU A 69 9.89 -19.10 -4.12
N SER A 70 10.05 -20.39 -4.42
CA SER A 70 10.58 -20.85 -5.71
C SER A 70 9.53 -20.91 -6.84
N LYS A 71 8.26 -20.57 -6.57
CA LYS A 71 7.20 -20.56 -7.59
C LYS A 71 7.38 -19.37 -8.53
N LYS A 72 7.40 -19.65 -9.84
CA LYS A 72 7.65 -18.67 -10.91
C LYS A 72 6.67 -17.49 -10.91
N TRP A 73 5.44 -17.68 -10.44
CA TRP A 73 4.42 -16.64 -10.40
C TRP A 73 4.57 -15.65 -9.23
N ILE A 74 5.34 -15.99 -8.19
CA ILE A 74 5.53 -15.12 -7.01
C ILE A 74 6.46 -13.94 -7.34
N ALA A 75 7.56 -14.21 -8.03
CA ALA A 75 8.53 -13.22 -8.48
C ALA A 75 7.92 -12.01 -9.24
N PRO A 76 7.09 -12.20 -10.29
CA PRO A 76 6.45 -11.07 -10.98
C PRO A 76 5.45 -10.31 -10.09
N LEU A 77 4.76 -10.98 -9.15
CA LEU A 77 3.86 -10.28 -8.23
C LEU A 77 4.61 -9.34 -7.29
N TRP A 78 5.78 -9.74 -6.79
CA TRP A 78 6.67 -8.85 -6.03
C TRP A 78 7.00 -7.57 -6.81
N MET A 79 7.40 -7.74 -8.06
CA MET A 79 7.75 -6.61 -8.93
C MET A 79 6.55 -5.69 -9.17
N ILE A 80 5.35 -6.24 -9.38
CA ILE A 80 4.12 -5.45 -9.53
C ILE A 80 3.83 -4.67 -8.23
N VAL A 81 3.85 -5.34 -7.08
CA VAL A 81 3.55 -4.72 -5.77
C VAL A 81 4.49 -3.57 -5.47
N TYR A 82 5.79 -3.75 -5.70
CA TYR A 82 6.79 -2.72 -5.47
C TYR A 82 6.74 -1.62 -6.52
N SER A 83 6.52 -1.95 -7.80
CA SER A 83 6.36 -0.94 -8.86
C SER A 83 5.21 0.01 -8.57
N LEU A 84 4.12 -0.47 -7.97
CA LEU A 84 3.00 0.36 -7.53
C LEU A 84 3.33 1.29 -6.36
N GLN A 85 4.46 1.09 -5.66
CA GLN A 85 4.94 2.01 -4.64
C GLN A 85 5.72 3.20 -5.21
N ILE A 86 6.29 3.06 -6.41
CA ILE A 86 7.11 4.11 -7.03
C ILE A 86 6.32 5.41 -7.25
N PRO A 87 5.09 5.39 -7.81
CA PRO A 87 4.33 6.62 -8.04
C PRO A 87 4.04 7.40 -6.75
N TRP A 88 3.76 6.71 -5.65
CA TRP A 88 3.45 7.40 -4.39
C TRP A 88 4.71 8.00 -3.75
N LEU A 89 5.85 7.30 -3.80
CA LEU A 89 7.13 7.83 -3.32
C LEU A 89 7.58 9.02 -4.17
N PHE A 90 7.43 8.92 -5.49
CA PHE A 90 7.71 10.02 -6.39
C PHE A 90 6.80 11.22 -6.09
N TYR A 91 5.50 10.99 -5.87
CA TYR A 91 4.59 12.03 -5.42
C TYR A 91 5.08 12.67 -4.11
N ALA A 92 5.44 11.88 -3.10
CA ALA A 92 5.96 12.41 -1.83
C ALA A 92 7.22 13.28 -2.03
N ILE A 93 8.13 12.90 -2.92
CA ILE A 93 9.31 13.72 -3.29
C ILE A 93 8.88 15.04 -3.95
N THR A 94 7.94 15.01 -4.89
CA THR A 94 7.49 16.23 -5.58
C THR A 94 6.89 17.26 -4.62
N THR A 95 6.34 16.83 -3.48
CA THR A 95 5.80 17.75 -2.46
C THR A 95 6.88 18.58 -1.77
N LEU A 96 8.14 18.12 -1.76
CA LEU A 96 9.28 18.90 -1.26
C LEU A 96 9.65 20.04 -2.21
N CYS A 97 9.52 19.82 -3.51
CA CYS A 97 9.95 20.76 -4.55
C CYS A 97 8.85 21.72 -5.00
N ARG A 98 7.58 21.43 -4.70
CA ARG A 98 6.44 22.23 -5.16
C ARG A 98 6.06 23.33 -4.16
N ARG A 99 5.98 24.58 -4.65
CA ARG A 99 5.45 25.71 -3.88
C ARG A 99 3.92 25.74 -3.90
N ASN A 100 3.31 26.12 -2.79
CA ASN A 100 1.88 26.36 -2.68
C ASN A 100 1.56 27.76 -3.23
N GLY A 101 1.48 27.86 -4.56
CA GLY A 101 1.34 29.15 -5.25
C GLY A 101 -0.04 29.82 -5.13
N THR A 102 -1.03 29.18 -4.50
CA THR A 102 -2.44 29.63 -4.55
C THR A 102 -3.03 30.02 -3.19
N CYS A 103 -2.47 29.56 -2.07
CA CYS A 103 -3.10 29.73 -0.73
C CYS A 103 -2.28 30.54 0.28
N SER A 104 -0.95 30.54 0.17
CA SER A 104 -0.09 31.34 1.03
C SER A 104 1.15 31.73 0.24
N ASP A 105 1.33 33.03 0.00
CA ASP A 105 2.52 33.52 -0.69
C ASP A 105 3.79 33.00 0.01
N SER A 106 4.54 32.17 -0.73
CA SER A 106 5.92 31.67 -0.50
C SER A 106 6.18 30.30 0.14
N ASP A 107 5.22 29.60 0.76
CA ASP A 107 5.52 28.33 1.45
C ASP A 107 5.42 27.08 0.55
N TYR A 108 6.24 26.05 0.84
CA TYR A 108 6.27 24.79 0.10
C TYR A 108 5.17 23.83 0.56
N LEU A 109 4.69 22.97 -0.35
CA LEU A 109 3.54 22.09 -0.09
C LEU A 109 3.79 21.06 1.03
N TYR A 110 5.02 20.63 1.23
CA TYR A 110 5.34 19.75 2.37
C TYR A 110 5.13 20.42 3.74
N LYS A 111 5.10 21.76 3.81
CA LYS A 111 4.81 22.51 5.04
C LYS A 111 3.30 22.57 5.27
N TYR A 112 2.54 23.16 4.34
CA TYR A 112 1.10 23.34 4.48
C TYR A 112 0.38 23.65 3.14
N PRO A 113 -0.82 23.08 2.90
CA PRO A 113 -1.38 21.91 3.56
C PRO A 113 -0.52 20.69 3.25
N CYS A 114 -0.10 19.96 4.29
CA CYS A 114 0.87 18.87 4.11
C CYS A 114 0.15 17.63 3.60
N PRO A 115 0.45 17.11 2.39
CA PRO A 115 -0.29 15.99 1.81
C PRO A 115 0.13 14.63 2.36
N VAL A 116 1.36 14.51 2.87
CA VAL A 116 1.93 13.25 3.38
C VAL A 116 2.44 13.48 4.80
N SER A 117 1.88 12.75 5.76
CA SER A 117 2.26 12.92 7.17
C SER A 117 3.60 12.24 7.48
N GLN A 118 4.34 12.75 8.47
CA GLN A 118 5.59 12.13 8.92
C GLN A 118 5.34 10.73 9.52
N ILE A 119 4.22 10.56 10.21
CA ILE A 119 3.80 9.28 10.79
C ILE A 119 3.63 8.24 9.68
N GLN A 120 3.03 8.62 8.55
CA GLN A 120 2.88 7.76 7.38
C GLN A 120 4.25 7.32 6.83
N LEU A 121 5.21 8.24 6.70
CA LEU A 121 6.56 7.93 6.22
C LEU A 121 7.31 6.97 7.15
N LEU A 122 7.24 7.20 8.47
CA LEU A 122 7.89 6.34 9.46
C LEU A 122 7.28 4.93 9.48
N THR A 123 5.96 4.82 9.44
CA THR A 123 5.26 3.53 9.50
C THR A 123 5.40 2.74 8.20
N PHE A 124 5.45 3.42 7.04
CA PHE A 124 5.89 2.79 5.79
C PHE A 124 7.32 2.25 5.88
N SER A 125 8.25 3.05 6.42
CA SER A 125 9.66 2.64 6.58
C SER A 125 9.79 1.40 7.47
N LEU A 126 9.04 1.36 8.58
CA LEU A 126 8.96 0.19 9.45
C LEU A 126 8.42 -1.03 8.69
N GLY A 127 7.37 -0.85 7.89
CA GLY A 127 6.85 -1.89 7.00
C GLY A 127 7.92 -2.46 6.06
N CYS A 128 8.74 -1.60 5.44
CA CYS A 128 9.87 -2.01 4.59
C CYS A 128 10.98 -2.70 5.39
N TRP A 129 11.35 -2.22 6.58
CA TRP A 129 12.39 -2.86 7.40
C TRP A 129 11.96 -4.23 7.92
N SER A 130 10.72 -4.36 8.40
CA SER A 130 10.13 -5.64 8.76
C SER A 130 10.16 -6.62 7.59
N HIS A 131 9.95 -6.11 6.38
CA HIS A 131 10.05 -6.88 5.15
C HIS A 131 11.46 -7.42 4.88
N ILE A 132 12.46 -6.55 4.98
CA ILE A 132 13.87 -6.92 4.80
C ILE A 132 14.25 -8.00 5.81
N ILE A 133 13.88 -7.81 7.08
CA ILE A 133 14.13 -8.78 8.15
C ILE A 133 13.39 -10.09 7.89
N PHE A 134 12.16 -10.04 7.40
CA PHE A 134 11.40 -11.21 6.99
C PHE A 134 12.16 -12.05 5.94
N LEU A 135 12.61 -11.43 4.85
CA LEU A 135 13.35 -12.12 3.79
C LEU A 135 14.65 -12.74 4.33
N TYR A 136 15.40 -11.99 5.14
CA TYR A 136 16.61 -12.47 5.79
C TYR A 136 16.34 -13.69 6.70
N LEU A 137 15.32 -13.63 7.55
CA LEU A 137 14.99 -14.72 8.48
C LEU A 137 14.51 -15.97 7.76
N ILE A 138 13.80 -15.82 6.64
CA ILE A 138 13.41 -16.95 5.79
C ILE A 138 14.64 -17.64 5.19
N GLN A 139 15.62 -16.88 4.70
CA GLN A 139 16.87 -17.46 4.18
C GLN A 139 17.64 -18.24 5.26
N HIS A 140 17.55 -17.80 6.51
CA HIS A 140 18.14 -18.47 7.68
C HIS A 140 17.24 -19.52 8.35
N GLN A 141 16.17 -19.96 7.67
CA GLN A 141 15.24 -20.99 8.15
C GLN A 141 14.53 -20.67 9.47
N SER A 142 14.52 -19.41 9.92
CA SER A 142 13.86 -19.00 11.15
C SER A 142 12.39 -18.63 10.88
N ASN A 143 11.60 -19.61 10.44
CA ASN A 143 10.24 -19.41 9.91
C ASN A 143 9.28 -18.77 10.93
N PHE A 144 9.43 -19.13 12.21
CA PHE A 144 8.62 -18.58 13.28
C PHE A 144 8.91 -17.08 13.49
N LEU A 145 10.18 -16.70 13.60
CA LEU A 145 10.57 -15.28 13.71
C LEU A 145 10.19 -14.51 12.44
N ALA A 146 10.41 -15.09 11.27
CA ALA A 146 9.99 -14.50 10.00
C ALA A 146 8.49 -14.17 10.01
N THR A 147 7.65 -15.10 10.47
CA THR A 147 6.20 -14.91 10.59
C THR A 147 5.86 -13.74 11.53
N ILE A 148 6.55 -13.60 12.66
CA ILE A 148 6.35 -12.49 13.59
C ILE A 148 6.69 -11.15 12.91
N TYR A 149 7.82 -11.07 12.20
CA TYR A 149 8.26 -9.83 11.56
C TYR A 149 7.34 -9.41 10.41
N ILE A 150 6.82 -10.34 9.61
CA ILE A 150 5.86 -10.00 8.55
C ILE A 150 4.51 -9.55 9.13
N ILE A 151 4.07 -10.10 10.28
CA ILE A 151 2.89 -9.60 11.00
C ILE A 151 3.13 -8.16 11.49
N LEU A 152 4.28 -7.89 12.10
CA LEU A 152 4.63 -6.53 12.56
C LEU A 152 4.68 -5.54 11.38
N GLY A 153 5.27 -5.95 10.25
CA GLY A 153 5.30 -5.15 9.03
C GLY A 153 3.90 -4.85 8.48
N THR A 154 3.01 -5.84 8.51
CA THR A 154 1.62 -5.70 8.07
C THR A 154 0.87 -4.73 8.96
N MET A 155 1.01 -4.84 10.28
CA MET A 155 0.40 -3.90 11.23
C MET A 155 0.90 -2.47 11.02
N ALA A 156 2.19 -2.29 10.74
CA ALA A 156 2.76 -0.98 10.39
C ALA A 156 2.14 -0.41 9.09
N LEU A 157 1.91 -1.25 8.07
CA LEU A 157 1.24 -0.84 6.83
C LEU A 157 -0.24 -0.53 7.01
N ILE A 158 -0.98 -1.30 7.83
CA ILE A 158 -2.37 -0.98 8.20
C ILE A 158 -2.42 0.39 8.84
N PHE A 159 -1.54 0.65 9.81
CA PHE A 159 -1.47 1.95 10.48
C PHE A 159 -1.06 3.07 9.51
N CYS A 160 -0.13 2.81 8.59
CA CYS A 160 0.25 3.74 7.52
C CYS A 160 -0.95 4.10 6.62
N LEU A 161 -1.73 3.11 6.18
CA LEU A 161 -2.91 3.32 5.34
C LEU A 161 -4.00 4.10 6.10
N ILE A 162 -4.32 3.71 7.32
CA ILE A 162 -5.35 4.37 8.15
C ILE A 162 -4.95 5.83 8.42
N THR A 163 -3.71 6.08 8.83
CA THR A 163 -3.22 7.43 9.08
C THR A 163 -3.22 8.28 7.82
N SER A 164 -2.88 7.72 6.65
CA SER A 164 -2.97 8.41 5.36
C SER A 164 -4.41 8.82 5.02
N ILE A 165 -5.38 7.92 5.22
CA ILE A 165 -6.81 8.19 4.97
C ILE A 165 -7.34 9.27 5.91
N ILE A 166 -7.07 9.16 7.21
CA ILE A 166 -7.49 10.15 8.21
C ILE A 166 -6.89 11.52 7.88
N HIS A 167 -5.60 11.54 7.54
CA HIS A 167 -4.89 12.75 7.21
C HIS A 167 -5.48 13.43 5.97
N LEU A 168 -5.72 12.67 4.89
CA LEU A 168 -6.39 13.22 3.72
C LEU A 168 -7.78 13.75 4.07
N HIS A 169 -8.57 13.02 4.86
CA HIS A 169 -9.92 13.45 5.23
C HIS A 169 -9.91 14.79 5.97
N ASN A 170 -8.97 14.98 6.90
CA ASN A 170 -8.84 16.22 7.67
C ASN A 170 -8.41 17.41 6.79
N TYR A 171 -7.52 17.17 5.82
CA TYR A 171 -6.96 18.22 4.96
C TYR A 171 -7.69 18.38 3.61
N GLU A 172 -8.69 17.55 3.30
CA GLU A 172 -9.40 17.54 2.01
C GLU A 172 -10.06 18.89 1.72
N ARG A 173 -10.70 19.49 2.73
CA ARG A 173 -11.35 20.80 2.59
C ARG A 173 -10.34 21.89 2.26
N GLU A 174 -9.19 21.90 2.95
CA GLU A 174 -8.13 22.89 2.77
C GLU A 174 -7.48 22.75 1.38
N LEU A 175 -7.16 21.52 0.97
CA LEU A 175 -6.65 21.21 -0.37
C LEU A 175 -7.64 21.65 -1.45
N SER A 176 -8.94 21.42 -1.24
CA SER A 176 -9.99 21.86 -2.16
C SER A 176 -10.08 23.39 -2.24
N THR A 177 -9.97 24.11 -1.11
CA THR A 177 -10.00 25.58 -1.12
C THR A 177 -8.78 26.19 -1.79
N CYS A 178 -7.64 25.49 -1.78
CA CYS A 178 -6.42 25.90 -2.48
C CYS A 178 -6.37 25.47 -3.96
N HIS A 179 -7.48 24.93 -4.50
CA HIS A 179 -7.57 24.38 -5.86
C HIS A 179 -6.60 23.22 -6.15
N LEU A 180 -6.13 22.53 -5.12
CA LEU A 180 -5.20 21.40 -5.21
C LEU A 180 -5.94 20.06 -5.41
N PHE A 181 -6.92 20.04 -6.31
CA PHE A 181 -7.72 18.83 -6.59
C PHE A 181 -6.87 17.67 -7.11
N GLY A 182 -5.83 17.96 -7.90
CA GLY A 182 -4.90 16.95 -8.39
C GLY A 182 -4.16 16.21 -7.28
N ASP A 183 -3.91 16.86 -6.14
CA ASP A 183 -3.23 16.26 -5.00
C ASP A 183 -4.13 15.31 -4.22
N ILE A 184 -5.39 15.69 -4.05
CA ILE A 184 -6.41 14.81 -3.47
C ILE A 184 -6.51 13.51 -4.29
N TRP A 185 -6.54 13.62 -5.62
CA TRP A 185 -6.58 12.48 -6.51
C TRP A 185 -5.28 11.68 -6.51
N SER A 186 -4.13 12.34 -6.50
CA SER A 186 -2.82 11.67 -6.45
C SER A 186 -2.67 10.84 -5.19
N ILE A 187 -3.11 11.35 -4.03
CA ILE A 187 -3.10 10.59 -2.77
C ILE A 187 -4.04 9.39 -2.87
N ARG A 188 -5.27 9.58 -3.38
CA ARG A 188 -6.23 8.49 -3.53
C ARG A 188 -5.74 7.40 -4.49
N ILE A 189 -5.28 7.77 -5.67
CA ILE A 189 -4.90 6.85 -6.75
C ILE A 189 -3.53 6.21 -6.52
N PHE A 190 -2.54 6.96 -6.02
CA PHE A 190 -1.18 6.43 -5.89
C PHE A 190 -0.90 5.94 -4.47
N VAL A 191 -1.19 6.76 -3.45
CA VAL A 191 -0.83 6.44 -2.07
C VAL A 191 -1.74 5.34 -1.51
N HIS A 192 -3.06 5.57 -1.46
CA HIS A 192 -3.97 4.62 -0.81
C HIS A 192 -4.04 3.29 -1.55
N ASN A 193 -4.11 3.32 -2.88
CA ASN A 193 -4.12 2.11 -3.71
C ASN A 193 -2.77 1.38 -3.72
N GLY A 194 -1.65 2.10 -3.76
CA GLY A 194 -0.32 1.49 -3.64
C GLY A 194 -0.16 0.75 -2.30
N LEU A 195 -0.44 1.43 -1.19
CA LEU A 195 -0.39 0.83 0.15
C LEU A 195 -1.36 -0.33 0.31
N SER A 196 -2.55 -0.23 -0.28
CA SER A 196 -3.59 -1.28 -0.31
C SER A 196 -3.11 -2.57 -0.98
N VAL A 197 -2.41 -2.47 -2.11
CA VAL A 197 -1.84 -3.63 -2.81
C VAL A 197 -0.70 -4.24 -2.01
N MET A 198 0.20 -3.42 -1.45
CA MET A 198 1.28 -3.90 -0.60
C MET A 198 0.76 -4.61 0.66
N LEU A 199 -0.30 -4.08 1.27
CA LEU A 199 -0.95 -4.68 2.42
C LEU A 199 -1.58 -6.03 2.07
N ALA A 200 -2.32 -6.11 0.96
CA ALA A 200 -2.90 -7.36 0.47
C ALA A 200 -1.81 -8.42 0.27
N TRP A 201 -0.69 -8.04 -0.35
CA TRP A 201 0.46 -8.93 -0.53
C TRP A 201 1.07 -9.38 0.80
N GLN A 202 1.25 -8.51 1.78
CA GLN A 202 1.78 -8.94 3.08
C GLN A 202 0.84 -9.89 3.83
N VAL A 203 -0.48 -9.74 3.71
CA VAL A 203 -1.43 -10.71 4.29
C VAL A 203 -1.30 -12.09 3.64
N VAL A 204 -1.11 -12.14 2.31
CA VAL A 204 -0.81 -13.38 1.59
C VAL A 204 0.45 -14.03 2.17
N LEU A 205 1.53 -13.25 2.36
CA LEU A 205 2.77 -13.74 2.96
C LEU A 205 2.59 -14.22 4.40
N ILE A 206 1.82 -13.53 5.25
CA ILE A 206 1.53 -13.97 6.62
C ILE A 206 0.93 -15.37 6.61
N VAL A 207 -0.09 -15.59 5.78
CA VAL A 207 -0.78 -16.89 5.71
C VAL A 207 0.19 -17.99 5.27
N PHE A 208 0.99 -17.72 4.23
CA PHE A 208 2.01 -18.66 3.76
C PHE A 208 3.07 -18.96 4.83
N SER A 209 3.63 -17.93 5.46
CA SER A 209 4.67 -18.09 6.49
C SER A 209 4.15 -18.79 7.73
N SER A 210 2.91 -18.48 8.17
CA SER A 210 2.28 -19.12 9.32
C SER A 210 2.06 -20.61 9.10
N LEU A 211 1.57 -20.99 7.91
CA LEU A 211 1.36 -22.39 7.55
C LEU A 211 2.67 -23.14 7.38
N TYR A 212 3.68 -22.50 6.80
CA TYR A 212 5.01 -23.08 6.71
C TYR A 212 5.62 -23.31 8.11
N ALA A 213 5.56 -22.31 8.98
CA ALA A 213 6.01 -22.41 10.37
C ALA A 213 5.29 -23.54 11.12
N TYR A 214 3.95 -23.63 10.99
CA TYR A 214 3.13 -24.69 11.59
C TYR A 214 3.57 -26.09 11.12
N ASN A 215 3.74 -26.27 9.81
CA ASN A 215 4.17 -27.55 9.24
C ASN A 215 5.57 -27.94 9.71
N THR A 216 6.52 -26.99 9.79
CA THR A 216 7.87 -27.29 10.31
C THR A 216 7.89 -27.64 11.79
N LEU A 217 6.88 -27.20 12.55
CA LEU A 217 6.79 -27.45 13.99
C LEU A 217 6.14 -28.80 14.31
N LEU A 218 5.26 -29.31 13.44
CA LEU A 218 4.48 -30.53 13.67
C LEU A 218 4.95 -31.75 12.90
N LEU A 219 5.63 -31.57 11.76
CA LEU A 219 6.09 -32.70 10.96
C LEU A 219 7.56 -33.03 11.29
N PRO A 220 7.88 -34.31 11.59
CA PRO A 220 9.27 -34.71 11.76
C PRO A 220 10.05 -34.48 10.45
N SER A 221 11.30 -34.06 10.57
CA SER A 221 12.17 -33.60 9.48
C SER A 221 12.31 -34.57 8.29
N LYS A 222 11.99 -35.86 8.47
CA LYS A 222 12.03 -36.89 7.41
C LYS A 222 10.82 -36.89 6.48
N THR A 223 9.67 -36.32 6.85
CA THR A 223 8.45 -36.31 6.02
C THR A 223 8.31 -35.08 5.13
N LEU A 224 9.20 -34.08 5.28
CA LEU A 224 9.17 -32.83 4.51
C LEU A 224 9.51 -33.01 3.02
N ASN A 225 10.16 -34.11 2.65
CA ASN A 225 10.60 -34.37 1.27
C ASN A 225 9.57 -35.13 0.40
N GLN A 226 8.44 -35.56 0.97
CA GLN A 226 7.38 -36.31 0.26
C GLN A 226 6.11 -35.49 0.00
N ILE A 227 6.17 -34.17 0.17
CA ILE A 227 5.03 -33.27 -0.04
C ILE A 227 5.03 -32.87 -1.53
N ASN A 228 4.41 -33.67 -2.39
CA ASN A 228 4.29 -33.35 -3.83
C ASN A 228 2.85 -32.94 -4.22
N GLU A 229 1.81 -33.65 -3.78
CA GLU A 229 0.41 -33.29 -4.10
C GLU A 229 -0.30 -32.56 -2.95
N SER A 230 0.02 -32.87 -1.68
CA SER A 230 -0.57 -32.21 -0.51
C SER A 230 -0.11 -30.76 -0.35
N THR A 231 1.09 -30.41 -0.84
CA THR A 231 1.63 -29.03 -0.81
C THR A 231 0.87 -28.12 -1.75
N LEU A 232 0.42 -28.64 -2.89
CA LEU A 232 -0.30 -27.88 -3.90
C LEU A 232 -1.69 -27.48 -3.39
N ASN A 233 -2.43 -28.45 -2.84
CA ASN A 233 -3.70 -28.22 -2.18
C ASN A 233 -3.56 -27.28 -0.97
N LEU A 234 -2.45 -27.38 -0.22
CA LEU A 234 -2.16 -26.45 0.87
C LEU A 234 -1.92 -25.02 0.36
N ILE A 235 -1.14 -24.83 -0.70
CA ILE A 235 -0.88 -23.51 -1.31
C ILE A 235 -2.19 -22.89 -1.81
N GLY A 236 -3.04 -23.66 -2.49
CA GLY A 236 -4.37 -23.20 -2.90
C GLY A 236 -5.23 -22.79 -1.71
N LEU A 237 -5.23 -23.58 -0.62
CA LEU A 237 -5.93 -23.25 0.62
C LEU A 237 -5.37 -21.97 1.28
N CYS A 238 -4.05 -21.76 1.27
CA CYS A 238 -3.41 -20.52 1.74
C CYS A 238 -3.95 -19.32 0.97
N LEU A 239 -4.03 -19.44 -0.36
CA LEU A 239 -4.49 -18.35 -1.22
C LEU A 239 -5.95 -18.02 -0.92
N ILE A 240 -6.83 -19.02 -0.88
CA ILE A 240 -8.23 -18.83 -0.50
C ILE A 240 -8.35 -18.19 0.90
N GLY A 241 -7.61 -18.72 1.88
CA GLY A 241 -7.59 -18.18 3.24
C GLY A 241 -7.16 -16.71 3.27
N SER A 242 -6.09 -16.36 2.54
CA SER A 242 -5.62 -14.98 2.45
C SER A 242 -6.64 -14.06 1.79
N ILE A 243 -7.29 -14.49 0.70
CA ILE A 243 -8.34 -13.72 0.04
C ILE A 243 -9.53 -13.48 0.98
N CYS A 244 -9.97 -14.51 1.71
CA CYS A 244 -11.04 -14.39 2.69
C CYS A 244 -10.68 -13.40 3.80
N ILE A 245 -9.47 -13.49 4.38
CA ILE A 245 -9.00 -12.57 5.42
C ILE A 245 -8.96 -11.13 4.89
N ILE A 246 -8.40 -10.94 3.69
CA ILE A 246 -8.31 -9.61 3.07
C ILE A 246 -9.72 -9.07 2.82
N ALA A 247 -10.63 -9.85 2.26
CA ALA A 247 -12.03 -9.46 2.05
C ALA A 247 -12.70 -9.04 3.36
N ILE A 248 -12.52 -9.80 4.45
CA ILE A 248 -13.05 -9.46 5.78
C ILE A 248 -12.47 -8.13 6.27
N ILE A 249 -11.15 -7.94 6.19
CA ILE A 249 -10.49 -6.69 6.59
C ILE A 249 -11.08 -5.51 5.81
N TYR A 250 -11.21 -5.63 4.48
CA TYR A 250 -11.79 -4.57 3.66
C TYR A 250 -13.25 -4.30 4.01
N ILE A 251 -14.07 -5.33 4.23
CA ILE A 251 -15.46 -5.17 4.64
C ILE A 251 -15.54 -4.42 5.99
N ILE A 252 -14.72 -4.79 6.97
CA ILE A 252 -14.66 -4.11 8.27
C ILE A 252 -14.23 -2.65 8.10
N LEU A 253 -13.17 -2.38 7.32
CA LEU A 253 -12.70 -1.03 7.05
C LEU A 253 -13.80 -0.16 6.38
N MET A 254 -14.52 -0.73 5.42
CA MET A 254 -15.63 -0.06 4.71
C MET A 254 -16.84 0.22 5.61
N LEU A 255 -17.19 -0.73 6.49
CA LEU A 255 -18.35 -0.62 7.38
C LEU A 255 -18.08 0.29 8.59
N CYS A 256 -16.91 0.18 9.22
CA CYS A 256 -16.65 0.80 10.52
C CYS A 256 -16.03 2.19 10.47
N LEU A 257 -15.19 2.48 9.46
CA LEU A 257 -14.28 3.62 9.56
C LEU A 257 -14.47 4.66 8.45
N PHE A 258 -14.69 4.28 7.19
CA PHE A 258 -14.44 5.19 6.07
C PHE A 258 -15.27 4.93 4.80
N SER A 259 -16.59 4.75 4.90
CA SER A 259 -17.43 4.48 3.71
C SER A 259 -17.33 5.55 2.61
N ASN A 260 -17.01 6.79 2.97
CA ASN A 260 -16.83 7.92 2.05
C ASN A 260 -15.37 8.21 1.69
N THR A 261 -14.39 7.42 2.09
CA THR A 261 -12.98 7.67 1.72
C THR A 261 -12.29 6.42 1.19
N LEU A 262 -12.76 5.22 1.57
CA LEU A 262 -12.24 3.94 1.07
C LEU A 262 -12.78 3.52 -0.29
N TYR A 263 -13.84 4.16 -0.81
CA TYR A 263 -14.40 3.79 -2.12
C TYR A 263 -13.41 3.95 -3.28
N HIS A 264 -12.40 4.81 -3.11
CA HIS A 264 -11.33 5.00 -4.09
C HIS A 264 -10.23 3.93 -4.02
N VAL A 265 -10.26 3.05 -3.02
CA VAL A 265 -9.24 2.01 -2.79
C VAL A 265 -9.69 0.72 -3.47
N ILE A 266 -9.38 0.60 -4.77
CA ILE A 266 -9.84 -0.48 -5.65
C ILE A 266 -8.70 -1.43 -6.02
N ALA A 267 -7.47 -0.94 -6.06
CA ALA A 267 -6.30 -1.69 -6.53
C ALA A 267 -6.03 -2.95 -5.71
N GLY A 268 -6.29 -2.95 -4.40
CA GLY A 268 -6.19 -4.15 -3.57
C GLY A 268 -7.12 -5.27 -4.06
N TRP A 269 -8.34 -4.95 -4.48
CA TRP A 269 -9.28 -5.93 -5.04
C TRP A 269 -8.83 -6.45 -6.40
N ILE A 270 -8.34 -5.56 -7.28
CA ILE A 270 -7.78 -5.94 -8.58
C ILE A 270 -6.57 -6.86 -8.38
N PHE A 271 -5.72 -6.56 -7.41
CA PHE A 271 -4.57 -7.38 -7.07
C PHE A 271 -4.97 -8.79 -6.62
N LEU A 272 -6.05 -8.96 -5.85
CA LEU A 272 -6.56 -10.28 -5.49
C LEU A 272 -7.02 -11.08 -6.72
N VAL A 273 -7.67 -10.43 -7.68
CA VAL A 273 -8.05 -11.09 -8.95
C VAL A 273 -6.80 -11.52 -9.72
N LEU A 274 -5.80 -10.65 -9.83
CA LEU A 274 -4.52 -10.97 -10.46
C LEU A 274 -3.81 -12.13 -9.76
N LEU A 275 -3.81 -12.15 -8.42
CA LEU A 275 -3.24 -13.22 -7.62
C LEU A 275 -3.87 -14.57 -7.93
N ILE A 276 -5.21 -14.65 -8.00
CA ILE A 276 -5.90 -15.90 -8.34
C ILE A 276 -5.54 -16.33 -9.77
N PHE A 277 -5.54 -15.39 -10.72
CA PHE A 277 -5.21 -15.69 -12.11
C PHE A 277 -3.77 -16.19 -12.26
N SER A 278 -2.82 -15.54 -11.57
CA SER A 278 -1.40 -15.93 -11.57
C SER A 278 -1.18 -17.32 -10.96
N TYR A 279 -1.91 -17.65 -9.90
CA TYR A 279 -1.88 -19.00 -9.33
C TYR A 279 -2.46 -20.03 -10.31
N TRP A 280 -3.61 -19.72 -10.91
CA TRP A 280 -4.32 -20.64 -11.80
C TRP A 280 -3.53 -20.94 -13.08
N TYR A 281 -2.88 -19.94 -13.68
CA TYR A 281 -2.08 -20.09 -14.90
C TYR A 281 -0.94 -21.12 -14.75
N GLU A 282 -0.34 -21.25 -13.56
CA GLU A 282 0.77 -22.19 -13.33
C GLU A 282 0.28 -23.62 -13.04
N ASP A 283 -0.99 -23.81 -12.63
CA ASP A 283 -1.47 -25.04 -11.97
C ASP A 283 -2.48 -25.86 -12.79
N ASP A 284 -2.53 -25.63 -14.10
CA ASP A 284 -3.61 -26.05 -15.02
C ASP A 284 -3.79 -27.57 -15.20
N HIS A 285 -3.02 -28.43 -14.52
CA HIS A 285 -3.04 -29.88 -14.80
C HIS A 285 -3.19 -30.83 -13.60
N GLN A 286 -3.20 -30.38 -12.33
CA GLN A 286 -3.26 -31.31 -11.17
C GLN A 286 -4.08 -30.84 -9.94
N THR A 287 -4.82 -29.74 -10.02
CA THR A 287 -5.60 -29.23 -8.87
C THR A 287 -6.89 -30.03 -8.61
N ASN A 288 -7.25 -30.18 -7.33
CA ASN A 288 -8.50 -30.83 -6.92
C ASN A 288 -9.72 -30.10 -7.50
N PHE A 289 -10.66 -30.83 -8.10
CA PHE A 289 -11.87 -30.28 -8.72
C PHE A 289 -12.68 -29.35 -7.79
N LEU A 290 -12.76 -29.67 -6.50
CA LEU A 290 -13.47 -28.82 -5.52
C LEU A 290 -12.76 -27.48 -5.31
N LEU A 291 -11.44 -27.50 -5.24
CA LEU A 291 -10.61 -26.31 -5.10
C LEU A 291 -10.76 -25.41 -6.32
N LEU A 292 -10.78 -26.01 -7.51
CA LEU A 292 -10.99 -25.31 -8.78
C LEU A 292 -12.36 -24.60 -8.83
N ILE A 293 -13.45 -25.29 -8.46
CA ILE A 293 -14.78 -24.67 -8.35
C ILE A 293 -14.75 -23.48 -7.39
N LEU A 294 -14.12 -23.64 -6.24
CA LEU A 294 -14.07 -22.59 -5.24
C LEU A 294 -13.27 -21.37 -5.73
N PHE A 295 -12.17 -21.58 -6.47
CA PHE A 295 -11.46 -20.50 -7.15
C PHE A 295 -12.33 -19.77 -8.17
N TYR A 296 -13.08 -20.47 -9.01
CA TYR A 296 -14.00 -19.81 -9.97
C TYR A 296 -15.05 -18.97 -9.26
N VAL A 297 -15.69 -19.51 -8.21
CA VAL A 297 -16.68 -18.79 -7.41
C VAL A 297 -16.05 -17.55 -6.78
N LEU A 298 -14.86 -17.68 -6.20
CA LEU A 298 -14.16 -16.58 -5.55
C LEU A 298 -13.72 -15.49 -6.54
N THR A 299 -13.20 -15.87 -7.71
CA THR A 299 -12.85 -14.92 -8.77
C THR A 299 -14.09 -14.19 -9.29
N ALA A 300 -15.19 -14.91 -9.53
CA ALA A 300 -16.45 -14.30 -9.95
C ALA A 300 -16.99 -13.31 -8.90
N LEU A 301 -16.95 -13.67 -7.62
CA LEU A 301 -17.34 -12.79 -6.52
C LEU A 301 -16.44 -11.55 -6.43
N LEU A 302 -15.12 -11.70 -6.54
CA LEU A 302 -14.19 -10.58 -6.52
C LEU A 302 -14.38 -9.65 -7.73
N LEU A 303 -14.55 -10.20 -8.93
CA LEU A 303 -14.86 -9.41 -10.13
C LEU A 303 -16.17 -8.65 -9.96
N PHE A 304 -17.19 -9.28 -9.37
CA PHE A 304 -18.44 -8.61 -9.04
C PHE A 304 -18.25 -7.47 -8.02
N ILE A 305 -17.45 -7.69 -6.97
CA ILE A 305 -17.13 -6.65 -5.97
C ILE A 305 -16.39 -5.47 -6.61
N VAL A 306 -15.40 -5.75 -7.46
CA VAL A 306 -14.64 -4.73 -8.23
C VAL A 306 -15.59 -3.95 -9.13
N PHE A 307 -16.44 -4.65 -9.89
CA PHE A 307 -17.42 -4.04 -10.78
C PHE A 307 -18.39 -3.15 -9.98
N LEU A 308 -18.94 -3.66 -8.88
CA LEU A 308 -19.83 -2.90 -8.00
C LEU A 308 -19.13 -1.65 -7.46
N HIS A 309 -17.86 -1.75 -7.03
CA HIS A 309 -17.08 -0.61 -6.56
C HIS A 309 -16.86 0.43 -7.66
N LEU A 310 -16.53 0.01 -8.89
CA LEU A 310 -16.37 0.90 -10.03
C LEU A 310 -17.68 1.63 -10.36
N VAL A 311 -18.80 0.89 -10.39
CA VAL A 311 -20.14 1.44 -10.63
C VAL A 311 -20.53 2.45 -9.54
N LEU A 312 -20.37 2.09 -8.26
CA LEU A 312 -20.67 2.98 -7.13
C LEU A 312 -19.79 4.23 -7.15
N THR A 313 -18.51 4.09 -7.47
CA THR A 313 -17.57 5.21 -7.61
C THR A 313 -17.99 6.14 -8.74
N PHE A 314 -18.37 5.58 -9.90
CA PHE A 314 -18.83 6.35 -11.06
C PHE A 314 -20.12 7.13 -10.77
N PHE A 315 -21.13 6.49 -10.18
CA PHE A 315 -22.40 7.15 -9.85
C PHE A 315 -22.22 8.26 -8.82
N ARG A 316 -21.40 8.03 -7.79
CA ARG A 316 -21.10 9.06 -6.78
C ARG A 316 -20.30 10.22 -7.38
N TYR A 317 -19.33 9.94 -8.24
CA TYR A 317 -18.57 10.98 -8.94
C TYR A 317 -19.47 11.85 -9.83
N SER A 318 -20.39 11.22 -10.58
CA SER A 318 -21.38 11.92 -11.40
C SER A 318 -22.35 12.75 -10.54
N GLY A 319 -22.72 12.23 -9.37
CA GLY A 319 -23.57 12.95 -8.41
C GLY A 319 -22.90 14.16 -7.74
N THR A 320 -21.62 14.05 -7.38
CA THR A 320 -20.88 15.17 -6.75
C THR A 320 -20.54 16.27 -7.75
N THR A 321 -20.14 15.91 -8.97
CA THR A 321 -19.93 16.89 -10.06
C THR A 321 -21.23 17.61 -10.43
N CYS A 322 -22.36 16.90 -10.50
CA CYS A 322 -23.68 17.51 -10.73
C CYS A 322 -24.07 18.49 -9.61
N ARG A 323 -23.87 18.13 -8.33
CA ARG A 323 -24.14 19.05 -7.19
C ARG A 323 -23.25 20.28 -7.20
N LEU A 324 -21.97 20.13 -7.53
CA LEU A 324 -21.03 21.26 -7.61
C LEU A 324 -21.38 22.20 -8.77
N SER A 325 -21.77 21.66 -9.92
CA SER A 325 -22.26 22.45 -11.06
C SER A 325 -23.54 23.22 -10.71
N MET A 326 -24.50 22.57 -10.06
CA MET A 326 -25.73 23.23 -9.61
C MET A 326 -25.48 24.33 -8.58
N ASN A 327 -24.57 24.12 -7.61
CA ASN A 327 -24.23 25.13 -6.61
C ASN A 327 -23.43 26.30 -7.20
N SER A 328 -22.55 26.05 -8.19
CA SER A 328 -21.85 27.11 -8.93
C SER A 328 -22.82 27.98 -9.71
N SER A 329 -23.78 27.38 -10.42
CA SER A 329 -24.86 28.11 -11.11
C SER A 329 -25.67 28.98 -10.13
N ARG A 330 -26.00 28.44 -8.96
CA ARG A 330 -26.76 29.16 -7.92
C ARG A 330 -25.99 30.33 -7.31
N ASN A 331 -24.68 30.18 -7.08
CA ASN A 331 -23.83 31.26 -6.57
C ASN A 331 -23.55 32.33 -7.63
N ASN A 332 -23.37 31.95 -8.89
CA ASN A 332 -23.23 32.90 -10.00
C ASN A 332 -24.52 33.70 -10.22
N TYR A 333 -25.69 33.06 -10.08
CA TYR A 333 -26.98 33.75 -10.14
C TYR A 333 -27.14 34.75 -9.00
N ARG A 334 -26.76 34.38 -7.76
CA ARG A 334 -26.74 35.31 -6.63
C ARG A 334 -25.78 36.48 -6.83
N HIS A 335 -24.60 36.23 -7.39
CA HIS A 335 -23.65 37.29 -7.70
C HIS A 335 -24.11 38.20 -8.84
N GLY A 336 -24.79 37.66 -9.86
CA GLY A 336 -25.39 38.44 -10.95
C GLY A 336 -26.49 39.39 -10.44
N ILE A 337 -27.38 38.88 -9.58
CA ILE A 337 -28.43 39.71 -8.94
C ILE A 337 -27.81 40.79 -8.06
N LEU A 338 -26.78 40.48 -7.27
CA LEU A 338 -26.11 41.47 -6.41
C LEU A 338 -25.31 42.52 -7.20
N GLN A 339 -24.96 42.27 -8.46
CA GLN A 339 -24.31 43.23 -9.34
C GLN A 339 -25.28 44.09 -10.16
N GLY A 340 -26.60 43.95 -9.97
CA GLY A 340 -27.60 44.79 -10.65
C GLY A 340 -27.57 44.63 -12.17
N LYS A 341 -27.17 43.46 -12.67
CA LYS A 341 -27.38 43.10 -14.09
C LYS A 341 -28.77 42.49 -14.19
N ASP A 342 -29.73 43.30 -14.63
CA ASP A 342 -31.05 42.86 -15.07
C ASP A 342 -30.97 41.97 -16.31
#